data_AF-K0SU00-F1
#
_entry.id   AF-K0SU00-F1
#
_cell.length_a   1.000
_cell.length_b   1.000
_cell.length_c   1.000
_cell.angle_alpha   90.00
_cell.angle_beta   90.00
_cell.angle_gamma   90.00
#
_symmetry.space_group_name_H-M   'P 1'
#
loop_
_entity.id
_entity.type
_entity.pdbx_description
1 polymer ?
#
loop_
_entity_poly.entity_id
_entity_poly.type
_entity_poly.pdbx_seq_one_letter_code
_entity_poly.pdbx_strand_id
1 'polypeptide(L)'
;MAAEGAQVASAAEAAAAMSRMAAGSSTPDRSASSAPPSGPEGHGGGPGPDGNDHRQLLAGAVRVAGMQSSAIAEYRSQMSGLQVQLDEARAQLDRARRREAEREERQRRGGEDAEEGGAATFRDDGTSTRFEIYVKKDTFKFNAAHFVAYPGFRERLHGHNYLVAVKLIGNSRIGNDGYVLDFGAVKSVTRDVCKGMNEYFVVPMHSDVLEVTVNEGGGGSGGRPPEGGPAPGPSAPPKKRRRNNGSASSSSDGRSPPSPAPSVTIVTEDGSTFVFPRQDCLLLPLAHTTAEEFAVYLHSRIVAGLDGSYLEARGVTAMEVTVS
;
A
#
# COMPACT_ATOMS: atom_id res chain seq x y z
N MET A 1 24.34 6.68 -30.18
CA MET A 1 24.40 5.64 -29.14
C MET A 1 25.42 6.00 -28.05
N ALA A 2 25.16 7.07 -27.27
CA ALA A 2 25.91 7.39 -26.05
C ALA A 2 25.23 8.57 -25.34
N ALA A 3 24.16 8.33 -24.58
CA ALA A 3 23.59 9.34 -23.66
C ALA A 3 22.64 8.79 -22.57
N GLU A 4 22.46 7.47 -22.41
CA GLU A 4 21.44 6.90 -21.51
C GLU A 4 22.02 6.13 -20.30
N GLY A 5 23.33 6.20 -20.08
CA GLY A 5 24.04 5.41 -19.05
C GLY A 5 24.35 6.13 -17.74
N ALA A 6 23.97 7.41 -17.57
CA ALA A 6 24.48 8.24 -16.48
C ALA A 6 23.51 8.44 -15.29
N GLN A 7 22.22 8.08 -15.42
CA GLN A 7 21.23 8.34 -14.35
C GLN A 7 20.89 7.13 -13.46
N VAL A 8 21.23 5.91 -13.88
CA VAL A 8 20.94 4.69 -13.09
C VAL A 8 22.05 4.39 -12.06
N ALA A 9 23.23 5.01 -12.20
CA ALA A 9 24.37 4.78 -11.30
C ALA A 9 24.27 5.52 -9.96
N SER A 10 23.56 6.66 -9.86
CA SER A 10 23.59 7.47 -8.63
C SER A 10 22.65 6.96 -7.52
N ALA A 11 21.59 6.24 -7.86
CA ALA A 11 20.65 5.69 -6.88
C ALA A 11 21.23 4.46 -6.14
N ALA A 12 21.98 3.61 -6.86
CA ALA A 12 22.63 2.44 -6.28
C ALA A 12 23.80 2.81 -5.35
N GLU A 13 24.56 3.88 -5.68
CA GLU A 13 25.64 4.37 -4.81
C GLU A 13 25.12 5.01 -3.52
N ALA A 14 23.96 5.68 -3.57
CA ALA A 14 23.33 6.27 -2.38
C ALA A 14 22.91 5.19 -1.37
N ALA A 15 22.33 4.07 -1.84
CA ALA A 15 21.95 2.95 -0.98
C ALA A 15 23.16 2.21 -0.36
N ALA A 16 24.25 2.06 -1.12
CA ALA A 16 25.46 1.38 -0.64
C ALA A 16 26.28 2.22 0.37
N ALA A 17 26.16 3.55 0.34
CA ALA A 17 26.77 4.43 1.33
C ALA A 17 26.05 4.38 2.69
N MET A 18 24.72 4.24 2.69
CA MET A 18 23.88 4.20 3.91
C MET A 18 24.15 2.95 4.76
N SER A 19 24.49 1.81 4.15
CA SER A 19 24.78 0.58 4.88
C SER A 19 26.10 0.63 5.66
N ARG A 20 26.99 1.61 5.40
CA ARG A 20 28.27 1.77 6.10
C ARG A 20 28.21 2.72 7.30
N MET A 21 27.17 3.57 7.39
CA MET A 21 27.01 4.53 8.49
C MET A 21 26.24 3.94 9.68
N ALA A 22 25.46 2.87 9.47
CA ALA A 22 24.69 2.21 10.53
C ALA A 22 25.51 1.27 11.44
N ALA A 23 26.77 0.97 11.09
CA ALA A 23 27.64 0.06 11.83
C ALA A 23 28.87 0.80 12.39
N GLY A 24 28.68 1.64 13.41
CA GLY A 24 29.81 2.36 13.99
C GLY A 24 29.55 3.05 15.33
N SER A 25 29.99 2.37 16.39
CA SER A 25 30.43 2.89 17.69
C SER A 25 29.40 3.07 18.82
N SER A 26 29.47 2.09 19.72
CA SER A 26 29.04 2.08 21.11
C SER A 26 30.19 2.53 22.02
N THR A 27 29.95 3.48 22.93
CA THR A 27 30.64 3.56 24.23
C THR A 27 29.69 4.11 25.31
N PRO A 28 29.75 3.61 26.56
CA PRO A 28 28.92 4.09 27.66
C PRO A 28 29.69 5.01 28.60
N ASP A 29 29.02 6.00 29.21
CA ASP A 29 29.47 6.51 30.52
C ASP A 29 28.32 7.04 31.38
N ARG A 30 28.57 7.01 32.69
CA ARG A 30 27.68 6.93 33.84
C ARG A 30 27.39 8.29 34.50
N SER A 31 26.25 8.31 35.20
CA SER A 31 26.02 8.80 36.58
C SER A 31 25.73 10.28 36.92
N ALA A 32 24.84 10.39 37.92
CA ALA A 32 24.52 11.48 38.86
C ALA A 32 23.58 12.61 38.37
N SER A 33 22.32 12.71 38.84
CA SER A 33 21.80 13.12 40.17
C SER A 33 21.84 14.65 40.43
N SER A 34 20.68 15.32 40.42
CA SER A 34 20.19 16.21 41.51
C SER A 34 18.91 16.97 41.13
N ALA A 35 18.11 17.27 42.16
CA ALA A 35 16.74 17.80 42.17
C ALA A 35 16.63 19.33 41.86
N PRO A 36 15.41 19.90 41.71
CA PRO A 36 15.20 21.26 41.19
C PRO A 36 15.13 22.33 42.30
N PRO A 37 15.34 23.63 41.98
CA PRO A 37 14.96 24.70 42.89
C PRO A 37 13.64 25.38 42.49
N SER A 38 12.88 25.65 43.54
CA SER A 38 11.70 26.49 43.70
C SER A 38 11.90 27.96 43.28
N GLY A 39 10.81 28.60 42.83
CA GLY A 39 10.76 30.00 42.36
C GLY A 39 10.83 31.08 43.45
N PRO A 40 10.54 32.34 43.08
CA PRO A 40 9.44 33.05 43.75
C PRO A 40 8.56 33.94 42.84
N GLU A 41 7.36 34.21 43.39
CA GLU A 41 6.34 35.27 43.22
C GLU A 41 6.77 36.54 42.43
N GLY A 42 5.96 37.26 41.66
CA GLY A 42 4.53 37.34 41.38
C GLY A 42 4.20 38.81 41.02
N HIS A 43 3.41 39.11 39.99
CA HIS A 43 2.73 40.41 39.80
C HIS A 43 1.53 40.28 38.85
N GLY A 44 0.39 40.85 39.27
CA GLY A 44 -0.92 40.67 38.66
C GLY A 44 -1.21 41.59 37.47
N GLY A 45 -2.03 41.08 36.55
CA GLY A 45 -2.75 41.81 35.52
C GLY A 45 -4.11 41.14 35.30
N GLY A 46 -5.18 41.93 35.32
CA GLY A 46 -6.58 41.47 35.37
C GLY A 46 -7.09 40.71 34.13
N PRO A 47 -8.30 40.11 34.19
CA PRO A 47 -8.81 39.25 33.14
C PRO A 47 -9.41 40.09 32.00
N GLY A 48 -8.82 40.00 30.82
CA GLY A 48 -9.48 40.35 29.55
C GLY A 48 -10.49 39.27 29.14
N PRO A 49 -11.47 39.59 28.29
CA PRO A 49 -12.45 38.61 27.83
C PRO A 49 -11.78 37.74 26.76
N ASP A 50 -11.66 36.44 27.00
CA ASP A 50 -11.59 35.36 25.97
C ASP A 50 -11.33 33.98 26.61
N GLY A 51 -12.00 33.68 27.73
CA GLY A 51 -11.80 32.44 28.48
C GLY A 51 -12.58 31.22 27.96
N ASN A 52 -13.41 31.36 26.92
CA ASN A 52 -14.35 30.31 26.51
C ASN A 52 -13.93 29.53 25.24
N ASP A 53 -13.04 30.09 24.40
CA ASP A 53 -12.63 29.46 23.14
C ASP A 53 -11.54 28.39 23.34
N HIS A 54 -10.60 28.61 24.26
CA HIS A 54 -9.52 27.64 24.51
C HIS A 54 -10.03 26.31 25.10
N ARG A 55 -11.11 26.36 25.91
CA ARG A 55 -11.70 25.16 26.52
C ARG A 55 -12.49 24.32 25.51
N GLN A 56 -13.13 24.94 24.51
CA GLN A 56 -13.84 24.23 23.45
C GLN A 56 -12.87 23.61 22.43
N LEU A 57 -11.77 24.30 22.10
CA LEU A 57 -10.72 23.78 21.23
C LEU A 57 -9.97 22.60 21.87
N LEU A 58 -9.64 22.68 23.17
CA LEU A 58 -9.04 21.55 23.91
C LEU A 58 -10.01 20.37 24.05
N ALA A 59 -11.30 20.61 24.29
CA ALA A 59 -12.30 19.54 24.34
C ALA A 59 -12.55 18.88 22.96
N GLY A 60 -12.37 19.62 21.87
CA GLY A 60 -12.38 19.08 20.50
C GLY A 60 -11.15 18.20 20.21
N ALA A 61 -9.95 18.68 20.53
CA ALA A 61 -8.70 17.95 20.34
C ALA A 61 -8.63 16.65 21.17
N VAL A 62 -9.12 16.66 22.41
CA VAL A 62 -9.20 15.45 23.26
C VAL A 62 -10.20 14.42 22.70
N ARG A 63 -11.30 14.86 22.08
CA ARG A 63 -12.28 13.96 21.44
C ARG A 63 -11.73 13.33 20.16
N VAL A 64 -11.02 14.09 19.33
CA VAL A 64 -10.40 13.57 18.09
C VAL A 64 -9.24 12.62 18.43
N ALA A 65 -8.39 12.96 19.40
CA ALA A 65 -7.34 12.06 19.90
C ALA A 65 -7.93 10.78 20.51
N GLY A 66 -9.05 10.87 21.23
CA GLY A 66 -9.80 9.73 21.76
C GLY A 66 -10.34 8.80 20.65
N MET A 67 -10.93 9.35 19.60
CA MET A 67 -11.44 8.57 18.45
C MET A 67 -10.32 7.93 17.63
N GLN A 68 -9.20 8.64 17.41
CA GLN A 68 -8.01 8.05 16.77
C GLN A 68 -7.40 6.93 17.60
N SER A 69 -7.40 7.06 18.92
CA SER A 69 -6.89 6.00 19.81
C SER A 69 -7.72 4.71 19.74
N SER A 70 -9.06 4.83 19.59
CA SER A 70 -9.94 3.68 19.43
C SER A 70 -9.79 2.97 18.09
N ALA A 71 -9.65 3.72 16.98
CA ALA A 71 -9.41 3.15 15.66
C ALA A 71 -8.02 2.48 15.57
N ILE A 72 -7.00 3.06 16.19
CA ILE A 72 -5.65 2.47 16.28
C ILE A 72 -5.68 1.20 17.15
N ALA A 73 -6.46 1.17 18.22
CA ALA A 73 -6.60 -0.02 19.07
C ALA A 73 -7.34 -1.16 18.35
N GLU A 74 -8.43 -0.86 17.64
CA GLU A 74 -9.14 -1.84 16.80
C GLU A 74 -8.24 -2.37 15.69
N TYR A 75 -7.49 -1.50 15.02
CA TYR A 75 -6.55 -1.89 13.97
C TYR A 75 -5.40 -2.76 14.52
N ARG A 76 -4.81 -2.41 15.68
CA ARG A 76 -3.80 -3.25 16.35
C ARG A 76 -4.37 -4.62 16.74
N SER A 77 -5.63 -4.69 17.16
CA SER A 77 -6.30 -5.95 17.47
C SER A 77 -6.58 -6.79 16.21
N GLN A 78 -6.89 -6.15 15.09
CA GLN A 78 -7.06 -6.85 13.80
C GLN A 78 -5.71 -7.36 13.28
N MET A 79 -4.65 -6.56 13.41
CA MET A 79 -3.29 -6.95 13.03
C MET A 79 -2.72 -8.07 13.91
N SER A 80 -3.01 -8.09 15.22
CA SER A 80 -2.62 -9.20 16.08
C SER A 80 -3.37 -10.49 15.71
N GLY A 81 -4.65 -10.39 15.33
CA GLY A 81 -5.42 -11.52 14.81
C GLY A 81 -4.83 -12.09 13.51
N LEU A 82 -4.46 -11.22 12.58
CA LEU A 82 -3.76 -11.60 11.34
C LEU A 82 -2.39 -12.23 11.61
N GLN A 83 -1.66 -11.74 12.61
CA GLN A 83 -0.36 -12.30 12.99
C GLN A 83 -0.51 -13.73 13.53
N VAL A 84 -1.53 -13.98 14.35
CA VAL A 84 -1.85 -15.33 14.84
C VAL A 84 -2.22 -16.26 13.69
N GLN A 85 -3.04 -15.79 12.75
CA GLN A 85 -3.39 -16.57 11.55
C GLN A 85 -2.17 -16.90 10.69
N LEU A 86 -1.23 -15.96 10.55
CA LEU A 86 0.01 -16.17 9.81
C LEU A 86 0.91 -17.22 10.50
N ASP A 87 1.02 -17.16 11.82
CA ASP A 87 1.83 -18.13 12.58
C ASP A 87 1.19 -19.53 12.58
N GLU A 88 -0.14 -19.62 12.59
CA GLU A 88 -0.87 -20.88 12.39
C GLU A 88 -0.65 -21.44 10.99
N ALA A 89 -0.72 -20.60 9.95
CA ALA A 89 -0.46 -21.02 8.56
C ALA A 89 0.99 -21.51 8.38
N ARG A 90 1.97 -20.82 8.97
CA ARG A 90 3.38 -21.26 9.01
C ARG A 90 3.53 -22.61 9.71
N ALA A 91 2.88 -22.80 10.85
CA ALA A 91 2.90 -24.08 11.56
C ALA A 91 2.25 -25.21 10.77
N GLN A 92 1.17 -24.93 10.00
CA GLN A 92 0.54 -25.89 9.10
C GLN A 92 1.48 -26.28 7.95
N LEU A 93 2.16 -25.31 7.35
CA LEU A 93 3.16 -25.53 6.30
C LEU A 93 4.33 -26.39 6.80
N ASP A 94 4.84 -26.13 8.00
CA ASP A 94 5.91 -26.93 8.59
C ASP A 94 5.47 -28.38 8.86
N ARG A 95 4.21 -28.58 9.31
CA ARG A 95 3.64 -29.93 9.47
C ARG A 95 3.47 -30.64 8.12
N ALA A 96 3.07 -29.92 7.07
CA ALA A 96 2.96 -30.48 5.72
C ALA A 96 4.33 -30.92 5.18
N ARG A 97 5.36 -30.07 5.33
CA ARG A 97 6.75 -30.39 4.96
C ARG A 97 7.29 -31.61 5.69
N ARG A 98 7.02 -31.74 6.99
CA ARG A 98 7.40 -32.93 7.77
C ARG A 98 6.71 -34.19 7.28
N ARG A 99 5.41 -34.13 6.99
CA ARG A 99 4.65 -35.27 6.44
C ARG A 99 5.15 -35.69 5.06
N GLU A 100 5.54 -34.73 4.23
CA GLU A 100 6.14 -34.99 2.93
C GLU A 100 7.52 -35.66 3.08
N ALA A 101 8.38 -35.13 3.95
CA ALA A 101 9.67 -35.74 4.27
C ALA A 101 9.53 -37.18 4.82
N GLU A 102 8.56 -37.43 5.71
CA GLU A 102 8.27 -38.78 6.23
C GLU A 102 7.75 -39.73 5.14
N ARG A 103 6.96 -39.23 4.17
CA ARG A 103 6.48 -40.01 3.03
C ARG A 103 7.63 -40.37 2.09
N GLU A 104 8.53 -39.42 1.82
CA GLU A 104 9.74 -39.66 1.04
C GLU A 104 10.67 -40.66 1.72
N GLU A 105 10.86 -40.58 3.04
CA GLU A 105 11.68 -41.54 3.79
C GLU A 105 11.07 -42.95 3.78
N ARG A 106 9.74 -43.05 3.91
CA ARG A 106 9.01 -44.33 3.77
C ARG A 106 9.10 -44.91 2.35
N GLN A 107 9.05 -44.08 1.32
CA GLN A 107 9.26 -44.52 -0.07
C GLN A 107 10.70 -44.98 -0.31
N ARG A 108 11.71 -44.29 0.27
CA ARG A 108 13.11 -44.72 0.20
C ARG A 108 13.35 -46.07 0.89
N ARG A 109 12.69 -46.33 2.04
CA ARG A 109 12.79 -47.61 2.76
C ARG A 109 11.96 -48.74 2.14
N GLY A 110 10.88 -48.42 1.42
CA GLY A 110 10.01 -49.41 0.76
C GLY A 110 10.47 -49.82 -0.65
N GLY A 111 11.57 -49.25 -1.15
CA GLY A 111 12.08 -49.48 -2.51
C GLY A 111 13.07 -50.64 -2.67
N GLU A 112 13.34 -51.43 -1.62
CA GLU A 112 14.33 -52.53 -1.67
C GLU A 112 13.75 -53.88 -2.14
N ASP A 113 12.43 -54.05 -2.30
CA ASP A 113 11.81 -55.37 -2.58
C ASP A 113 10.88 -55.42 -3.82
N ALA A 114 11.20 -54.73 -4.92
CA ALA A 114 10.47 -54.95 -6.19
C ALA A 114 11.28 -54.55 -7.45
N GLU A 115 12.00 -55.51 -8.04
CA GLU A 115 12.21 -55.54 -9.50
C GLU A 115 11.16 -56.47 -10.11
N GLU A 116 10.39 -55.96 -11.09
CA GLU A 116 10.37 -56.41 -12.49
C GLU A 116 9.08 -55.90 -13.18
N GLY A 117 9.21 -55.18 -14.31
CA GLY A 117 8.09 -54.95 -15.25
C GLY A 117 7.70 -53.49 -15.55
N GLY A 118 8.43 -52.86 -16.47
CA GLY A 118 7.90 -52.03 -17.57
C GLY A 118 6.76 -51.03 -17.34
N ALA A 119 7.11 -49.82 -16.92
CA ALA A 119 6.63 -48.56 -17.48
C ALA A 119 7.66 -47.49 -17.09
N ALA A 120 8.02 -46.58 -17.99
CA ALA A 120 9.00 -45.53 -17.69
C ALA A 120 8.47 -44.59 -16.59
N THR A 121 8.64 -44.96 -15.33
CA THR A 121 8.51 -44.07 -14.19
C THR A 121 9.73 -43.18 -14.20
N PHE A 122 9.53 -41.91 -14.56
CA PHE A 122 10.53 -40.87 -14.41
C PHE A 122 11.06 -40.93 -12.97
N ARG A 123 12.31 -41.38 -12.81
CA ARG A 123 13.03 -41.32 -11.54
C ARG A 123 13.30 -39.84 -11.26
N ASP A 124 12.82 -39.36 -10.12
CA ASP A 124 13.12 -38.04 -9.58
C ASP A 124 14.61 -38.02 -9.18
N ASP A 125 15.46 -37.37 -9.98
CA ASP A 125 16.93 -37.40 -9.79
C ASP A 125 17.45 -36.36 -8.79
N GLY A 126 16.55 -35.57 -8.16
CA GLY A 126 16.94 -34.47 -7.28
C GLY A 126 17.19 -33.15 -8.02
N THR A 127 17.12 -33.10 -9.35
CA THR A 127 16.94 -31.87 -10.13
C THR A 127 15.45 -31.65 -10.43
N SER A 128 14.76 -30.95 -9.53
CA SER A 128 13.35 -30.59 -9.75
C SER A 128 13.23 -29.65 -10.97
N THR A 129 12.81 -30.20 -12.11
CA THR A 129 12.49 -29.42 -13.31
C THR A 129 11.32 -28.49 -13.00
N ARG A 130 11.45 -27.20 -13.32
CA ARG A 130 10.40 -26.19 -13.11
C ARG A 130 10.01 -25.58 -14.43
N PHE A 131 8.72 -25.27 -14.56
CA PHE A 131 8.18 -24.58 -15.72
C PHE A 131 7.67 -23.22 -15.29
N GLU A 132 7.89 -22.21 -16.12
CA GLU A 132 7.48 -20.85 -15.82
C GLU A 132 6.62 -20.27 -16.92
N ILE A 133 5.77 -19.33 -16.50
CA ILE A 133 5.04 -18.46 -17.39
C ILE A 133 5.41 -17.01 -17.07
N TYR A 134 5.66 -16.22 -18.11
CA TYR A 134 5.94 -14.79 -18.00
C TYR A 134 4.95 -13.99 -18.83
N VAL A 135 4.25 -13.07 -18.18
CA VAL A 135 3.18 -12.28 -18.80
C VAL A 135 3.51 -10.81 -18.66
N LYS A 136 3.78 -10.18 -19.79
CA LYS A 136 3.96 -8.74 -19.93
C LYS A 136 3.08 -8.25 -21.07
N LYS A 137 2.24 -7.25 -20.78
CA LYS A 137 1.36 -6.61 -21.76
C LYS A 137 1.36 -5.10 -21.54
N ASP A 138 1.20 -4.36 -22.62
CA ASP A 138 1.01 -2.91 -22.65
C ASP A 138 -0.21 -2.43 -21.83
N THR A 139 -1.21 -3.29 -21.70
CA THR A 139 -2.40 -3.07 -20.85
C THR A 139 -2.14 -3.24 -19.36
N PHE A 140 -1.02 -3.83 -18.95
CA PHE A 140 -0.66 -3.98 -17.54
C PHE A 140 0.04 -2.70 -17.06
N LYS A 141 -0.70 -1.60 -17.07
CA LYS A 141 -0.16 -0.30 -16.72
C LYS A 141 -1.13 0.51 -15.89
N PHE A 142 -0.57 1.41 -15.09
CA PHE A 142 -1.32 2.46 -14.43
C PHE A 142 -0.50 3.73 -14.44
N ASN A 143 -1.14 4.85 -14.76
CA ASN A 143 -0.52 6.16 -14.72
C ASN A 143 -0.93 6.81 -13.40
N ALA A 144 0.02 7.16 -12.55
CA ALA A 144 -0.27 7.73 -11.24
C ALA A 144 0.69 8.85 -10.87
N ALA A 145 0.17 9.81 -10.12
CA ALA A 145 0.96 10.86 -9.49
C ALA A 145 1.40 10.41 -8.09
N HIS A 146 2.61 10.79 -7.68
CA HIS A 146 3.15 10.48 -6.37
C HIS A 146 4.32 11.41 -6.02
N PHE A 147 4.81 11.27 -4.79
CA PHE A 147 6.15 11.67 -4.40
C PHE A 147 6.61 10.79 -3.23
N VAL A 148 7.87 10.44 -3.23
CA VAL A 148 8.59 9.73 -2.17
C VAL A 148 9.04 10.72 -1.11
N ALA A 149 8.83 10.34 0.14
CA ALA A 149 9.37 10.98 1.32
C ALA A 149 9.91 9.91 2.28
N TYR A 150 11.04 10.19 2.92
CA TYR A 150 11.65 9.40 4.00
C TYR A 150 12.40 10.38 4.92
N PRO A 151 12.85 9.98 6.13
CA PRO A 151 13.37 10.93 7.11
C PRO A 151 14.43 11.88 6.56
N GLY A 152 14.14 13.18 6.61
CA GLY A 152 15.02 14.24 6.11
C GLY A 152 15.05 14.42 4.58
N PHE A 153 14.16 13.77 3.83
CA PHE A 153 14.08 13.87 2.37
C PHE A 153 12.64 13.81 1.86
N ARG A 154 12.37 14.65 0.85
CA ARG A 154 11.11 14.63 0.12
C ARG A 154 11.37 15.08 -1.31
N GLU A 155 10.97 14.28 -2.29
CA GLU A 155 11.07 14.64 -3.70
C GLU A 155 9.84 15.45 -4.16
N ARG A 156 9.95 16.21 -5.26
CA ARG A 156 8.81 17.00 -5.79
C ARG A 156 7.70 16.10 -6.33
N LEU A 157 6.45 16.56 -6.21
CA LEU A 157 5.29 15.93 -6.84
C LEU A 157 5.52 15.75 -8.34
N HIS A 158 5.31 14.53 -8.83
CA HIS A 158 5.38 14.19 -10.24
C HIS A 158 4.51 12.94 -10.49
N GLY A 159 4.73 12.24 -11.60
CA GLY A 159 4.04 10.97 -11.89
C GLY A 159 4.77 10.12 -12.91
N HIS A 160 4.32 8.87 -13.02
CA HIS A 160 4.88 7.87 -13.92
C HIS A 160 3.78 7.08 -14.64
N ASN A 161 4.20 6.47 -15.75
CA ASN A 161 3.42 5.45 -16.45
C ASN A 161 3.99 4.09 -16.04
N TYR A 162 3.52 3.55 -14.91
CA TYR A 162 4.03 2.29 -14.39
C TYR A 162 3.60 1.13 -15.27
N LEU A 163 4.51 0.21 -15.51
CA LEU A 163 4.26 -1.04 -16.22
C LEU A 163 4.49 -2.22 -15.28
N VAL A 164 3.58 -3.20 -15.35
CA VAL A 164 3.58 -4.39 -14.50
C VAL A 164 3.82 -5.63 -15.36
N ALA A 165 4.67 -6.53 -14.88
CA ALA A 165 4.82 -7.87 -15.43
C ALA A 165 4.70 -8.92 -14.32
N VAL A 166 4.17 -10.09 -14.66
CA VAL A 166 3.99 -11.20 -13.72
C VAL A 166 4.69 -12.43 -14.25
N LYS A 167 5.49 -13.05 -13.39
CA LYS A 167 6.09 -14.36 -13.61
C LYS A 167 5.52 -15.35 -12.60
N LEU A 168 5.13 -16.53 -13.04
CA LEU A 168 4.72 -17.63 -12.16
C LEU A 168 5.59 -18.84 -12.45
N ILE A 169 6.09 -19.47 -11.39
CA ILE A 169 6.96 -20.63 -11.46
C ILE A 169 6.21 -21.82 -10.88
N GLY A 170 5.86 -22.79 -11.72
CA GLY A 170 5.29 -24.07 -11.33
C GLY A 170 6.36 -25.13 -11.07
N ASN A 171 5.95 -26.21 -10.42
CA ASN A 171 6.75 -27.41 -10.29
C ASN A 171 6.81 -28.21 -11.62
N SER A 172 7.37 -29.42 -11.58
CA SER A 172 7.50 -30.30 -12.75
C SER A 172 6.17 -30.85 -13.30
N ARG A 173 5.06 -30.69 -12.55
CA ARG A 173 3.74 -31.20 -12.92
C ARG A 173 2.97 -30.10 -13.64
N ILE A 174 2.94 -30.19 -14.97
CA ILE A 174 1.98 -29.46 -15.78
C ILE A 174 0.60 -30.10 -15.60
N GLY A 175 -0.46 -29.29 -15.53
CA GLY A 175 -1.83 -29.80 -15.42
C GLY A 175 -2.19 -30.68 -16.62
N ASN A 176 -3.24 -31.52 -16.48
CA ASN A 176 -3.71 -32.37 -17.58
C ASN A 176 -4.20 -31.57 -18.80
N ASP A 177 -4.44 -30.27 -18.63
CA ASP A 177 -4.76 -29.29 -19.65
C ASP A 177 -3.53 -28.74 -20.40
N GLY A 178 -2.32 -29.15 -20.01
CA GLY A 178 -1.06 -28.72 -20.64
C GLY A 178 -0.54 -27.36 -20.16
N TYR A 179 -1.11 -26.78 -19.10
CA TYR A 179 -0.68 -25.47 -18.59
C TYR A 179 0.04 -25.56 -17.25
N VAL A 180 0.93 -24.59 -16.99
CA VAL A 180 1.32 -24.26 -15.61
C VAL A 180 0.13 -23.58 -14.93
N LEU A 181 -0.32 -22.48 -15.54
CA LEU A 181 -1.54 -21.76 -15.19
C LEU A 181 -2.12 -21.15 -16.48
N ASP A 182 -3.43 -20.94 -16.53
CA ASP A 182 -4.04 -20.23 -17.65
C ASP A 182 -3.61 -18.76 -17.67
N PHE A 183 -2.89 -18.38 -18.72
CA PHE A 183 -2.49 -17.00 -18.98
C PHE A 183 -3.68 -16.02 -19.05
N GLY A 184 -4.87 -16.49 -19.43
CA GLY A 184 -6.10 -15.70 -19.45
C GLY A 184 -6.47 -15.17 -18.06
N ALA A 185 -6.39 -16.03 -17.04
CA ALA A 185 -6.64 -15.65 -15.64
C ALA A 185 -5.64 -14.58 -15.17
N VAL A 186 -4.33 -14.82 -15.39
CA VAL A 186 -3.27 -13.86 -15.05
C VAL A 186 -3.50 -12.52 -15.73
N LYS A 187 -3.79 -12.53 -17.04
CA LYS A 187 -4.06 -11.31 -17.81
C LYS A 187 -5.25 -10.53 -17.27
N SER A 188 -6.33 -11.22 -16.90
CA SER A 188 -7.51 -10.53 -16.40
C SER A 188 -7.22 -9.87 -15.06
N VAL A 189 -6.73 -10.65 -14.11
CA VAL A 189 -6.47 -10.17 -12.75
C VAL A 189 -5.45 -9.03 -12.76
N THR A 190 -4.30 -9.19 -13.43
CA THR A 190 -3.27 -8.14 -13.47
C THR A 190 -3.80 -6.84 -14.09
N ARG A 191 -4.55 -6.94 -15.19
CA ARG A 191 -5.16 -5.76 -15.83
C ARG A 191 -6.17 -5.07 -14.90
N ASP A 192 -7.01 -5.83 -14.22
CA ASP A 192 -8.06 -5.27 -13.36
C ASP A 192 -7.44 -4.59 -12.12
N VAL A 193 -6.38 -5.17 -11.55
CA VAL A 193 -5.60 -4.54 -10.47
C VAL A 193 -4.96 -3.24 -10.96
N CYS A 194 -4.28 -3.24 -12.12
CA CYS A 194 -3.66 -2.03 -12.67
C CYS A 194 -4.71 -0.95 -12.95
N LYS A 195 -5.87 -1.32 -13.52
CA LYS A 195 -6.97 -0.38 -13.78
C LYS A 195 -7.48 0.29 -12.51
N GLY A 196 -7.50 -0.44 -11.39
CA GLY A 196 -7.88 0.11 -10.08
C GLY A 196 -6.90 1.16 -9.53
N MET A 197 -5.67 1.21 -10.05
CA MET A 197 -4.63 2.16 -9.63
C MET A 197 -4.45 3.33 -10.61
N ASN A 198 -5.10 3.30 -11.77
CA ASN A 198 -4.89 4.28 -12.84
C ASN A 198 -5.58 5.62 -12.54
N GLU A 199 -4.91 6.72 -12.87
CA GLU A 199 -5.41 8.11 -12.79
C GLU A 199 -5.66 8.64 -11.37
N TYR A 200 -4.87 8.18 -10.39
CA TYR A 200 -4.91 8.70 -9.02
C TYR A 200 -3.59 9.33 -8.60
N PHE A 201 -3.66 10.21 -7.59
CA PHE A 201 -2.54 10.48 -6.70
C PHE A 201 -2.49 9.39 -5.63
N VAL A 202 -1.36 8.69 -5.52
CA VAL A 202 -1.20 7.61 -4.53
C VAL A 202 -0.76 8.20 -3.19
N VAL A 203 -1.49 7.84 -2.14
CA VAL A 203 -1.22 8.28 -0.76
C VAL A 203 -0.73 7.09 0.07
N PRO A 204 0.52 7.10 0.57
CA PRO A 204 1.07 6.05 1.42
C PRO A 204 0.59 6.22 2.87
N MET A 205 -0.49 5.51 3.24
CA MET A 205 -1.18 5.66 4.53
C MET A 205 -0.38 5.16 5.75
N HIS A 206 0.72 4.44 5.53
CA HIS A 206 1.61 3.96 6.59
C HIS A 206 2.94 4.72 6.63
N SER A 207 3.05 5.85 5.94
CA SER A 207 4.25 6.69 6.01
C SER A 207 4.47 7.19 7.44
N ASP A 208 5.73 7.18 7.88
CA ASP A 208 6.19 7.68 9.17
C ASP A 208 6.61 9.16 9.13
N VAL A 209 6.71 9.74 7.92
CA VAL A 209 7.15 11.13 7.68
C VAL A 209 6.08 12.02 7.06
N LEU A 210 4.88 11.48 6.80
CA LEU A 210 3.75 12.22 6.27
C LEU A 210 2.59 12.22 7.27
N GLU A 211 2.13 13.42 7.63
CA GLU A 211 0.87 13.56 8.35
C GLU A 211 -0.27 13.62 7.35
N VAL A 212 -1.07 12.55 7.27
CA VAL A 212 -2.19 12.43 6.34
C VAL A 212 -3.52 12.60 7.07
N THR A 213 -4.29 13.62 6.69
CA THR A 213 -5.65 13.85 7.18
C THR A 213 -6.65 13.65 6.05
N VAL A 214 -7.59 12.71 6.25
CA VAL A 214 -8.66 12.43 5.30
C VAL A 214 -9.96 13.05 5.81
N ASN A 215 -10.55 13.93 5.01
CA ASN A 215 -11.87 14.50 5.24
C ASN A 215 -12.84 13.90 4.22
N GLU A 216 -13.82 13.14 4.68
CA GLU A 216 -14.85 12.53 3.83
C GLU A 216 -16.02 13.48 3.52
N GLY A 217 -15.97 14.73 4.03
CA GLY A 217 -17.03 15.73 3.87
C GLY A 217 -18.22 15.49 4.80
N GLY A 218 -18.98 16.55 5.09
CA GLY A 218 -20.17 16.47 5.95
C GLY A 218 -21.29 15.66 5.31
N GLY A 219 -21.40 14.38 5.64
CA GLY A 219 -22.50 13.51 5.22
C GLY A 219 -23.80 13.87 5.93
N GLY A 220 -24.75 14.44 5.19
CA GLY A 220 -26.17 14.34 5.54
C GLY A 220 -26.59 12.87 5.50
N SER A 221 -27.33 12.44 6.53
CA SER A 221 -27.79 11.08 6.78
C SER A 221 -28.31 10.30 5.57
N GLY A 222 -27.83 9.05 5.42
CA GLY A 222 -28.61 7.88 5.03
C GLY A 222 -29.51 7.98 3.80
N GLY A 223 -28.94 7.74 2.61
CA GLY A 223 -29.68 7.41 1.40
C GLY A 223 -29.05 6.20 0.73
N ARG A 224 -29.77 5.08 0.69
CA ARG A 224 -29.43 3.87 -0.07
C ARG A 224 -29.11 4.24 -1.53
N PRO A 225 -28.06 3.70 -2.18
CA PRO A 225 -27.77 4.04 -3.56
C PRO A 225 -28.88 3.51 -4.49
N PRO A 226 -29.37 4.31 -5.46
CA PRO A 226 -30.23 3.79 -6.51
C PRO A 226 -29.38 2.93 -7.47
N GLU A 227 -29.89 1.74 -7.77
CA GLU A 227 -29.32 0.83 -8.76
C GLU A 227 -29.41 1.42 -10.18
N GLY A 228 -28.34 1.22 -10.96
CA GLY A 228 -28.41 1.07 -12.42
C GLY A 228 -28.59 2.33 -13.27
N GLY A 229 -27.49 2.92 -13.72
CA GLY A 229 -27.47 3.84 -14.87
C GLY A 229 -26.06 4.03 -15.41
N PRO A 230 -25.83 4.02 -16.74
CA PRO A 230 -24.49 4.13 -17.32
C PRO A 230 -23.92 5.53 -17.14
N ALA A 231 -22.60 5.60 -16.92
CA ALA A 231 -21.85 6.83 -16.72
C ALA A 231 -21.99 7.81 -17.91
N PRO A 232 -22.14 9.13 -17.66
CA PRO A 232 -22.16 10.12 -18.74
C PRO A 232 -20.74 10.32 -19.31
N GLY A 233 -20.64 10.33 -20.64
CA GLY A 233 -19.39 10.60 -21.36
C GLY A 233 -18.92 12.07 -21.28
N PRO A 234 -17.69 12.37 -21.71
CA PRO A 234 -17.07 13.68 -21.53
C PRO A 234 -17.79 14.80 -22.31
N SER A 235 -18.12 15.87 -21.60
CA SER A 235 -18.81 17.07 -22.06
C SER A 235 -17.95 17.96 -22.99
N ALA A 236 -18.58 18.45 -24.05
CA ALA A 236 -18.05 19.39 -25.04
C ALA A 236 -17.69 20.80 -24.46
N PRO A 237 -16.83 21.60 -25.12
CA PRO A 237 -16.33 22.87 -24.59
C PRO A 237 -17.38 24.00 -24.56
N PRO A 238 -17.19 25.04 -23.71
CA PRO A 238 -18.23 26.02 -23.42
C PRO A 238 -18.44 27.05 -24.54
N LYS A 239 -19.71 27.31 -24.90
CA LYS A 239 -20.12 28.41 -25.77
C LYS A 239 -20.13 29.74 -24.99
N LYS A 240 -19.55 30.79 -25.59
CA LYS A 240 -19.53 32.18 -25.07
C LYS A 240 -20.94 32.65 -24.68
N ARG A 241 -21.13 32.97 -23.39
CA ARG A 241 -22.35 33.65 -22.89
C ARG A 241 -22.19 35.16 -22.95
N ARG A 242 -23.22 35.82 -23.48
CA ARG A 242 -23.41 37.29 -23.52
C ARG A 242 -23.53 37.85 -22.10
N ARG A 243 -22.85 38.96 -21.85
CA ARG A 243 -22.98 39.81 -20.65
C ARG A 243 -24.39 40.42 -20.63
N ASN A 244 -25.08 40.34 -19.50
CA ASN A 244 -26.23 41.17 -19.20
C ASN A 244 -25.99 41.86 -17.84
N ASN A 245 -26.03 43.19 -17.83
CA ASN A 245 -25.91 44.01 -16.63
C ASN A 245 -27.27 44.03 -15.92
N GLY A 246 -27.34 43.46 -14.71
CA GLY A 246 -28.46 43.56 -13.79
C GLY A 246 -27.93 43.92 -12.41
N SER A 247 -28.48 44.99 -11.85
CA SER A 247 -28.12 45.65 -10.59
C SER A 247 -28.18 44.73 -9.37
N ALA A 248 -27.20 44.90 -8.48
CA ALA A 248 -27.07 44.22 -7.20
C ALA A 248 -28.23 44.56 -6.25
N SER A 249 -28.90 43.54 -5.73
CA SER A 249 -29.67 43.60 -4.49
C SER A 249 -29.04 42.64 -3.49
N SER A 250 -28.44 43.20 -2.44
CA SER A 250 -27.82 42.46 -1.35
C SER A 250 -28.89 41.91 -0.40
N SER A 251 -29.26 40.64 -0.56
CA SER A 251 -29.93 39.86 0.46
C SER A 251 -28.88 38.96 1.14
N SER A 252 -28.56 39.26 2.40
CA SER A 252 -27.72 38.43 3.25
C SER A 252 -28.50 37.19 3.68
N ASP A 253 -28.51 36.17 2.82
CA ASP A 253 -29.00 34.85 3.20
C ASP A 253 -28.04 34.27 4.25
N GLY A 254 -28.57 34.02 5.45
CA GLY A 254 -27.89 33.35 6.57
C GLY A 254 -27.64 31.87 6.31
N ARG A 255 -27.00 31.54 5.19
CA ARG A 255 -26.57 30.19 4.88
C ARG A 255 -25.28 29.94 5.64
N SER A 256 -25.32 29.06 6.64
CA SER A 256 -24.11 28.51 7.28
C SER A 256 -23.12 28.10 6.18
N PRO A 257 -21.80 28.36 6.36
CA PRO A 257 -20.82 28.02 5.35
C PRO A 257 -20.96 26.54 4.98
N PRO A 258 -20.90 26.20 3.67
CA PRO A 258 -20.98 24.81 3.25
C PRO A 258 -19.90 24.01 3.98
N SER A 259 -20.27 22.83 4.50
CA SER A 259 -19.30 21.92 5.09
C SER A 259 -18.14 21.71 4.12
N PRO A 260 -16.89 21.65 4.63
CA PRO A 260 -15.72 21.55 3.76
C PRO A 260 -15.85 20.33 2.85
N ALA A 261 -15.54 20.53 1.57
CA ALA A 261 -15.56 19.46 0.56
C ALA A 261 -14.60 18.33 0.97
N PRO A 262 -14.88 17.07 0.56
CA PRO A 262 -14.03 15.95 0.91
C PRO A 262 -12.64 16.10 0.29
N SER A 263 -11.60 15.93 1.09
CA SER A 263 -10.21 16.19 0.73
C SER A 263 -9.23 15.27 1.44
N VAL A 264 -8.05 15.12 0.88
CA VAL A 264 -6.88 14.55 1.56
C VAL A 264 -5.83 15.64 1.71
N THR A 265 -5.44 15.91 2.94
CA THR A 265 -4.38 16.86 3.28
C THR A 265 -3.14 16.08 3.71
N ILE A 266 -1.98 16.45 3.17
CA ILE A 266 -0.68 15.82 3.48
C ILE A 266 0.28 16.93 3.91
N VAL A 267 0.82 16.81 5.11
CA VAL A 267 1.87 17.69 5.64
C VAL A 267 3.19 16.90 5.72
N THR A 268 4.26 17.47 5.18
CA THR A 268 5.61 16.88 5.15
C THR A 268 6.48 17.41 6.28
N GLU A 269 7.59 16.74 6.60
CA GLU A 269 8.54 17.17 7.65
C GLU A 269 9.09 18.59 7.44
N ASP A 270 9.22 19.04 6.18
CA ASP A 270 9.68 20.39 5.83
C ASP A 270 8.59 21.47 5.96
N GLY A 271 7.38 21.11 6.41
CA GLY A 271 6.24 22.00 6.58
C GLY A 271 5.44 22.26 5.29
N SER A 272 5.82 21.68 4.15
CA SER A 272 5.01 21.78 2.93
C SER A 272 3.66 21.10 3.11
N THR A 273 2.62 21.66 2.49
CA THR A 273 1.25 21.13 2.57
C THR A 273 0.69 20.90 1.18
N PHE A 274 0.15 19.70 0.96
CA PHE A 274 -0.59 19.32 -0.24
C PHE A 274 -2.05 19.05 0.12
N VAL A 275 -2.98 19.51 -0.72
CA VAL A 275 -4.41 19.25 -0.55
C VAL A 275 -4.99 18.79 -1.88
N PHE A 276 -5.57 17.60 -1.89
CA PHE A 276 -6.16 16.98 -3.06
C PHE A 276 -7.65 16.68 -2.82
N PRO A 277 -8.51 16.73 -3.86
CA PRO A 277 -9.86 16.19 -3.75
C PRO A 277 -9.82 14.72 -3.34
N ARG A 278 -10.67 14.31 -2.39
CA ARG A 278 -10.67 12.93 -1.87
C ARG A 278 -10.80 11.86 -2.97
N GLN A 279 -11.62 12.16 -3.97
CA GLN A 279 -11.89 11.29 -5.11
C GLN A 279 -10.70 11.09 -6.05
N ASP A 280 -9.70 11.97 -6.02
CA ASP A 280 -8.50 11.89 -6.88
C ASP A 280 -7.36 11.16 -6.15
N CYS A 281 -7.57 10.71 -4.91
CA CYS A 281 -6.57 10.03 -4.09
C CYS A 281 -6.86 8.53 -3.95
N LEU A 282 -5.84 7.72 -4.23
CA LEU A 282 -5.82 6.30 -3.91
C LEU A 282 -5.03 6.09 -2.62
N LEU A 283 -5.76 5.81 -1.54
CA LEU A 283 -5.19 5.55 -0.22
C LEU A 283 -4.70 4.10 -0.15
N LEU A 284 -3.39 3.89 -0.09
CA LEU A 284 -2.79 2.55 -0.05
C LEU A 284 -2.06 2.30 1.27
N PRO A 285 -2.03 1.04 1.76
CA PRO A 285 -1.33 0.64 2.99
C PRO A 285 0.19 0.53 2.76
N LEU A 286 0.79 1.60 2.24
CA LEU A 286 2.22 1.71 1.91
C LEU A 286 2.91 2.66 2.88
N ALA A 287 4.17 2.40 3.19
CA ALA A 287 5.02 3.36 3.88
C ALA A 287 5.60 4.38 2.88
N HIS A 288 5.98 3.90 1.69
CA HIS A 288 6.55 4.73 0.63
C HIS A 288 5.92 4.40 -0.73
N THR A 289 5.78 5.40 -1.60
CA THR A 289 5.33 5.19 -3.00
C THR A 289 6.50 4.85 -3.93
N THR A 290 7.26 3.82 -3.60
CA THR A 290 8.38 3.34 -4.43
C THR A 290 7.94 2.19 -5.34
N ALA A 291 8.74 1.89 -6.37
CA ALA A 291 8.45 0.77 -7.26
C ALA A 291 8.44 -0.58 -6.52
N GLU A 292 9.31 -0.73 -5.52
CA GLU A 292 9.44 -1.93 -4.68
C GLU A 292 8.18 -2.17 -3.84
N GLU A 293 7.67 -1.15 -3.16
CA GLU A 293 6.44 -1.27 -2.37
C GLU A 293 5.21 -1.48 -3.26
N PHE A 294 5.16 -0.85 -4.43
CA PHE A 294 4.16 -1.18 -5.43
C PHE A 294 4.23 -2.64 -5.88
N ALA A 295 5.42 -3.20 -6.07
CA ALA A 295 5.57 -4.60 -6.44
C ALA A 295 5.00 -5.54 -5.37
N VAL A 296 5.26 -5.26 -4.07
CA VAL A 296 4.71 -6.02 -2.94
C VAL A 296 3.19 -5.91 -2.85
N TYR A 297 2.66 -4.69 -3.01
CA TYR A 297 1.22 -4.46 -3.00
C TYR A 297 0.53 -5.18 -4.16
N LEU A 298 1.02 -4.96 -5.39
CA LEU A 298 0.49 -5.59 -6.60
C LEU A 298 0.57 -7.11 -6.53
N HIS A 299 1.68 -7.67 -6.04
CA HIS A 299 1.82 -9.10 -5.79
C HIS A 299 0.66 -9.60 -4.92
N SER A 300 0.43 -8.96 -3.78
CA SER A 300 -0.63 -9.36 -2.84
C SER A 300 -2.02 -9.27 -3.47
N ARG A 301 -2.29 -8.22 -4.25
CA ARG A 301 -3.56 -8.05 -4.97
C ARG A 301 -3.75 -9.08 -6.08
N ILE A 302 -2.69 -9.45 -6.80
CA ILE A 302 -2.73 -10.43 -7.88
C ILE A 302 -2.91 -11.84 -7.31
N VAL A 303 -2.23 -12.22 -6.23
CA VAL A 303 -2.47 -13.50 -5.54
C VAL A 303 -3.92 -13.59 -5.09
N ALA A 304 -4.45 -12.53 -4.46
CA ALA A 304 -5.84 -12.51 -4.01
C ALA A 304 -6.83 -12.66 -5.17
N GLY A 305 -6.58 -12.01 -6.31
CA GLY A 305 -7.44 -12.10 -7.49
C GLY A 305 -7.33 -13.43 -8.24
N LEU A 306 -6.18 -14.10 -8.17
CA LEU A 306 -5.98 -15.44 -8.76
C LEU A 306 -6.44 -16.59 -7.87
N ASP A 307 -6.80 -16.31 -6.62
CA ASP A 307 -7.05 -17.28 -5.55
C ASP A 307 -5.80 -18.11 -5.21
N GLY A 308 -5.27 -17.93 -4.00
CA GLY A 308 -4.09 -18.66 -3.53
C GLY A 308 -4.29 -20.18 -3.55
N SER A 309 -5.50 -20.67 -3.28
CA SER A 309 -5.80 -22.10 -3.30
C SER A 309 -5.77 -22.67 -4.73
N TYR A 310 -6.16 -21.87 -5.72
CA TYR A 310 -6.03 -22.23 -7.13
C TYR A 310 -4.56 -22.30 -7.54
N LEU A 311 -3.72 -21.34 -7.12
CA LEU A 311 -2.28 -21.35 -7.38
C LEU A 311 -1.62 -22.61 -6.80
N GLU A 312 -1.93 -22.97 -5.55
CA GLU A 312 -1.42 -24.17 -4.88
C GLU A 312 -1.86 -25.45 -5.59
N ALA A 313 -3.16 -25.55 -5.94
CA ALA A 313 -3.70 -26.70 -6.66
C ALA A 313 -3.05 -26.89 -8.04
N ARG A 314 -2.59 -25.80 -8.66
CA ARG A 314 -1.83 -25.80 -9.92
C ARG A 314 -0.33 -26.06 -9.75
N GLY A 315 0.15 -26.27 -8.52
CA GLY A 315 1.56 -26.51 -8.25
C GLY A 315 2.46 -25.29 -8.46
N VAL A 316 1.89 -24.08 -8.37
CA VAL A 316 2.67 -22.84 -8.39
C VAL A 316 3.46 -22.73 -7.09
N THR A 317 4.77 -22.53 -7.22
CA THR A 317 5.72 -22.48 -6.11
C THR A 317 6.26 -21.08 -5.83
N ALA A 318 6.21 -20.19 -6.84
CA ALA A 318 6.60 -18.80 -6.70
C ALA A 318 5.86 -17.90 -7.70
N MET A 319 5.64 -16.65 -7.31
CA MET A 319 5.20 -15.57 -8.18
C MET A 319 6.17 -14.40 -8.02
N GLU A 320 6.60 -13.82 -9.15
CA GLU A 320 7.38 -12.59 -9.18
C GLU A 320 6.57 -11.49 -9.86
N VAL A 321 6.59 -10.30 -9.29
CA VAL A 321 5.99 -9.10 -9.88
C VAL A 321 7.08 -8.09 -10.14
N THR A 322 7.13 -7.58 -11.36
CA THR A 322 8.03 -6.49 -11.76
C THR A 322 7.20 -5.23 -11.96
N VAL A 323 7.67 -4.12 -11.39
CA VAL A 323 7.14 -2.77 -11.62
C VAL A 323 8.27 -1.92 -12.19
N SER A 324 8.00 -1.17 -13.25
CA SER A 324 8.94 -0.25 -13.91
C SER A 324 8.27 1.05 -14.29
#